data_AF-A0A528CAD0-F1
#
_entry.id   AF-A0A528CAD0-F1
#
_cell.length_a   1.000
_cell.length_b   1.000
_cell.length_c   1.000
_cell.angle_alpha   90.00
_cell.angle_beta   90.00
_cell.angle_gamma   90.00
#
_symmetry.space_group_name_H-M   'P 1'
#
loop_
_entity.id
_entity.type
_entity.pdbx_description
1 polymer ?
#
loop_
_entity_poly.entity_id
_entity_poly.type
_entity_poly.pdbx_seq_one_letter_code
_entity_poly.pdbx_strand_id
1 'polypeptide(L)'
;MAQRTIFAADRTIRRYLLGGVATCILLVGGAGSLAAVTELSGAVIASGKLVVDSSVKKVQHPTGGVVGQIFVREGDAVQSGTVLIRLDETITRANLAIVTKSLDEFEARLARLETERDGKGSIIFPASLVSRQDAPEVGRAMAGEQS
;
A
#
# COMPACT_ATOMS: atom_id res chain seq x y z
N MET A 1 -29.01 59.26 86.62
CA MET A 1 -29.53 57.92 86.23
C MET A 1 -29.57 57.70 84.71
N ALA A 2 -29.46 58.73 83.86
CA ALA A 2 -29.62 58.64 82.40
C ALA A 2 -28.39 58.18 81.59
N GLN A 3 -27.19 58.08 82.19
CA GLN A 3 -25.96 57.78 81.44
C GLN A 3 -25.67 56.27 81.31
N ARG A 4 -26.39 55.40 82.04
CA ARG A 4 -26.16 53.94 82.00
C ARG A 4 -26.86 53.22 80.85
N THR A 5 -27.90 53.80 80.26
CA THR A 5 -28.72 53.15 79.21
C THR A 5 -28.14 53.28 77.80
N ILE A 6 -27.42 54.36 77.50
CA ILE A 6 -26.79 54.60 76.19
C ILE A 6 -25.66 53.58 75.93
N PHE A 7 -24.80 53.32 76.93
CA PHE A 7 -23.73 52.32 76.83
C PHE A 7 -24.23 50.87 76.64
N ALA A 8 -25.45 50.55 77.07
CA ALA A 8 -26.04 49.23 76.89
C ALA A 8 -26.56 49.03 75.46
N ALA A 9 -27.15 50.07 74.85
CA ALA A 9 -27.64 50.06 73.48
C ALA A 9 -26.50 49.97 72.45
N ASP A 10 -25.40 50.70 72.65
CA ASP A 10 -24.22 50.58 71.77
C ASP A 10 -23.61 49.17 71.80
N ARG A 11 -23.66 48.51 72.96
CA ARG A 11 -23.13 47.15 73.13
C ARG A 11 -24.00 46.09 72.43
N THR A 12 -25.32 46.24 72.44
CA THR A 12 -26.22 45.32 71.72
C THR A 12 -26.17 45.56 70.21
N ILE A 13 -26.18 46.81 69.76
CA ILE A 13 -26.04 47.17 68.34
C ILE A 13 -24.71 46.66 67.78
N ARG A 14 -23.60 46.87 68.50
CA ARG A 14 -22.28 46.37 68.10
C ARG A 14 -22.21 44.84 68.04
N ARG A 15 -22.94 44.11 68.90
CA ARG A 15 -23.03 42.64 68.85
C ARG A 15 -23.79 42.15 67.62
N TYR A 16 -24.90 42.78 67.26
CA TYR A 16 -25.64 42.43 66.04
C TYR A 16 -24.86 42.81 64.76
N LEU A 17 -24.17 43.96 64.75
CA LEU A 17 -23.25 44.33 63.66
C LEU A 17 -22.11 43.31 63.50
N LEU A 18 -21.48 42.90 64.60
CA LEU A 18 -20.44 41.85 64.57
C LEU A 18 -21.00 40.52 64.08
N GLY A 19 -22.20 40.13 64.49
CA GLY A 19 -22.87 38.93 64.00
C GLY A 19 -23.17 38.99 62.50
N GLY A 20 -23.65 40.13 62.01
CA GLY A 20 -23.90 40.37 60.59
C GLY A 20 -22.63 40.30 59.77
N VAL A 21 -21.57 41.00 60.19
CA VAL A 21 -20.26 40.96 59.53
C VAL A 21 -19.67 39.55 59.53
N ALA A 22 -19.73 38.84 60.66
CA ALA A 22 -19.27 37.45 60.75
C ALA A 22 -20.02 36.52 59.78
N THR A 23 -21.34 36.72 59.65
CA THR A 23 -22.18 35.94 58.73
C THR A 23 -21.80 36.23 57.28
N CYS A 24 -21.59 37.49 56.91
CA CYS A 24 -21.13 37.87 55.58
C CYS A 24 -19.75 37.27 55.26
N ILE A 25 -18.81 37.31 56.21
CA ILE A 25 -17.47 36.72 56.04
C ILE A 25 -17.57 35.22 55.84
N LEU A 26 -18.42 34.53 56.61
CA LEU A 26 -18.64 33.08 56.45
C LEU A 26 -19.21 32.73 55.08
N LEU A 27 -20.17 33.51 54.60
CA LEU A 27 -20.84 33.25 53.32
C LEU A 27 -19.88 33.46 52.14
N VAL A 28 -19.16 34.59 52.15
CA VAL A 28 -18.19 34.92 51.10
C VAL A 28 -16.98 33.98 51.16
N GLY A 29 -16.47 33.70 52.36
CA GLY A 29 -15.36 32.78 52.56
C GLY A 29 -15.71 31.36 52.14
N GLY A 30 -16.89 30.87 52.52
CA GLY A 30 -17.36 29.53 52.16
C GLY A 30 -17.59 29.37 50.66
N ALA A 31 -18.38 30.26 50.06
CA ALA A 31 -18.67 30.22 48.62
C ALA A 31 -17.41 30.46 47.78
N GLY A 32 -16.57 31.41 48.18
CA GLY A 32 -15.30 31.71 47.51
C GLY A 32 -14.31 30.54 47.58
N SER A 33 -14.20 29.88 48.74
CA SER A 33 -13.33 28.71 48.89
C SER A 33 -13.81 27.54 48.03
N LEU A 34 -15.13 27.29 47.99
CA LEU A 34 -15.70 26.25 47.13
C LEU A 34 -15.47 26.56 45.65
N ALA A 35 -15.69 27.80 45.22
CA ALA A 35 -15.43 28.21 43.85
C ALA A 35 -13.95 28.10 43.46
N ALA A 36 -13.03 28.42 44.38
CA ALA A 36 -11.58 28.34 44.14
C ALA A 36 -11.05 26.90 44.04
N VAL A 37 -11.66 25.96 44.77
CA VAL A 37 -11.26 24.53 44.76
C VAL A 37 -11.95 23.75 43.65
N THR A 38 -13.08 24.25 43.11
CA THR A 38 -13.84 23.54 42.08
C THR A 38 -13.18 23.69 40.71
N GLU A 39 -12.54 22.62 40.23
CA GLU A 39 -12.04 22.55 38.85
C GLU A 39 -13.18 22.20 37.88
N LEU A 40 -13.50 23.12 36.97
CA LEU A 40 -14.48 22.88 35.92
C LEU A 40 -13.80 22.14 34.74
N SER A 41 -13.80 20.81 34.79
CA SER A 41 -13.30 19.98 33.69
C SER A 41 -14.27 20.01 32.51
N GLY A 42 -13.92 20.77 31.48
CA GLY A 42 -14.56 20.72 30.17
C GLY A 42 -13.82 19.76 29.25
N ALA A 43 -14.48 18.68 28.83
CA ALA A 43 -13.95 17.80 27.79
C ALA A 43 -14.57 18.20 26.45
N VAL A 44 -13.74 18.65 25.50
CA VAL A 44 -14.14 18.84 24.10
C VAL A 44 -14.00 17.49 23.39
N ILE A 45 -15.13 16.88 23.03
CA ILE A 45 -15.14 15.63 22.25
C ILE A 45 -14.97 16.01 20.77
N ALA A 46 -13.74 15.89 20.26
CA ALA A 46 -13.45 16.06 18.85
C ALA A 46 -13.43 14.69 18.15
N SER A 47 -14.30 14.51 17.16
CA SER A 47 -14.32 13.31 16.31
C SER A 47 -13.14 13.35 15.32
N GLY A 48 -12.03 12.70 15.66
CA GLY A 48 -10.89 12.50 14.76
C GLY A 48 -10.90 11.09 14.19
N LYS A 49 -10.71 10.95 12.86
CA LYS A 49 -10.51 9.64 12.22
C LYS A 49 -9.03 9.47 11.90
N LEU A 50 -8.38 8.52 12.55
CA LEU A 50 -7.02 8.10 12.18
C LEU A 50 -7.13 7.25 10.92
N VAL A 51 -6.76 7.83 9.77
CA VAL A 51 -6.67 7.10 8.50
C VAL A 51 -5.19 6.84 8.24
N VAL A 52 -4.82 5.56 8.15
CA VAL A 52 -3.50 5.17 7.68
C VAL A 52 -3.39 5.60 6.22
N ASP A 53 -2.32 6.30 5.84
CA ASP A 53 -2.02 6.61 4.43
C ASP A 53 -1.64 5.32 3.69
N SER A 54 -2.65 4.50 3.45
CA SER A 54 -2.55 3.24 2.75
C SER A 54 -2.76 3.51 1.27
N SER A 55 -1.70 3.94 0.59
CA SER A 55 -1.66 3.97 -0.87
C SER A 55 -1.61 2.53 -1.41
N VAL A 56 -2.78 1.89 -1.52
CA VAL A 56 -2.90 0.56 -2.14
C VAL A 56 -2.58 0.68 -3.63
N LYS A 57 -1.37 0.30 -4.02
CA LYS A 57 -0.98 0.22 -5.43
C LYS A 57 -1.48 -1.10 -6.00
N LYS A 58 -2.51 -1.05 -6.84
CA LYS A 58 -2.98 -2.22 -7.57
C LYS A 58 -1.90 -2.65 -8.58
N VAL A 59 -1.27 -3.79 -8.32
CA VAL A 59 -0.34 -4.42 -9.27
C VAL A 59 -1.14 -5.43 -10.08
N GLN A 60 -1.34 -5.16 -11.38
CA GLN A 60 -2.09 -6.01 -12.28
C GLN A 60 -1.27 -6.29 -13.54
N HIS A 61 -1.23 -7.55 -13.97
CA HIS A 61 -0.58 -7.91 -15.23
C HIS A 61 -1.47 -7.45 -16.41
N PRO A 62 -0.95 -6.66 -17.37
CA PRO A 62 -1.75 -6.04 -18.43
C PRO A 62 -2.43 -7.03 -19.37
N THR A 63 -1.86 -8.22 -19.55
CA THR A 63 -2.35 -9.22 -20.51
C THR A 63 -3.20 -10.33 -19.88
N GLY A 64 -3.22 -10.42 -18.54
CA GLY A 64 -3.81 -11.57 -17.82
C GLY A 64 -3.06 -12.90 -18.07
N GLY A 65 -3.17 -13.85 -17.15
CA GLY A 65 -2.55 -15.18 -17.25
C GLY A 65 -2.77 -16.01 -15.98
N VAL A 66 -2.52 -17.31 -16.04
CA VAL A 66 -2.65 -18.22 -14.89
C VAL A 66 -1.48 -17.99 -13.93
N VAL A 67 -1.77 -17.82 -12.63
CA VAL A 67 -0.74 -17.65 -11.61
C VAL A 67 -0.04 -18.98 -11.38
N GLY A 68 1.26 -19.04 -11.67
CA GLY A 68 2.07 -20.24 -11.41
C GLY A 68 2.57 -20.26 -9.97
N GLN A 69 3.21 -19.18 -9.52
CA GLN A 69 3.77 -19.08 -8.16
C GLN A 69 3.61 -17.66 -7.59
N ILE A 70 3.32 -17.58 -6.28
CA ILE A 70 3.27 -16.34 -5.51
C ILE A 70 4.42 -16.38 -4.51
N PHE A 71 5.28 -15.35 -4.51
CA PHE A 71 6.50 -15.30 -3.70
C PHE A 71 6.35 -14.50 -2.40
N VAL A 72 5.19 -13.87 -2.18
CA VAL A 72 4.94 -12.95 -1.05
C VAL A 72 3.62 -13.27 -0.35
N ARG A 73 3.52 -12.93 0.94
CA ARG A 73 2.29 -13.05 1.73
C ARG A 73 1.73 -11.68 2.07
N GLU A 74 0.45 -11.66 2.42
CA GLU A 74 -0.20 -10.43 2.89
C GLU A 74 0.54 -9.87 4.10
N GLY A 75 0.93 -8.59 4.01
CA GLY A 75 1.69 -7.89 5.04
C GLY A 75 3.22 -7.91 4.88
N ASP A 76 3.77 -8.61 3.88
CA ASP A 76 5.20 -8.61 3.63
C ASP A 76 5.70 -7.25 3.08
N ALA A 77 6.84 -6.79 3.58
CA ALA A 77 7.50 -5.58 3.09
C ALA A 77 8.25 -5.87 1.78
N VAL A 78 7.88 -5.18 0.70
CA VAL A 78 8.46 -5.39 -0.64
C VAL A 78 9.15 -4.12 -1.16
N GLN A 79 10.24 -4.30 -1.90
CA GLN A 79 10.99 -3.22 -2.55
C GLN A 79 10.71 -3.20 -4.06
N SER A 80 10.98 -2.06 -4.70
CA SER A 80 10.86 -1.95 -6.16
C SER A 80 11.74 -2.98 -6.87
N GLY A 81 11.18 -3.67 -7.86
CA GLY A 81 11.86 -4.76 -8.59
C GLY A 81 11.75 -6.15 -7.95
N THR A 82 11.13 -6.28 -6.78
CA THR A 82 10.87 -7.60 -6.17
C THR A 82 9.84 -8.37 -7.00
N VAL A 83 10.15 -9.62 -7.36
CA VAL A 83 9.21 -10.51 -8.05
C VAL A 83 8.13 -10.94 -7.06
N LEU A 84 6.90 -10.49 -7.28
CA LEU A 84 5.76 -10.83 -6.43
C LEU A 84 5.08 -12.12 -6.89
N ILE A 85 4.89 -12.24 -8.20
CA ILE A 85 4.13 -13.32 -8.85
C ILE A 85 4.87 -13.73 -10.12
N ARG A 86 4.93 -15.04 -10.37
CA ARG A 86 5.33 -15.60 -11.67
C ARG A 86 4.11 -16.26 -12.30
N LEU A 87 3.81 -15.84 -13.53
CA LEU A 87 2.77 -16.42 -14.35
C LEU A 87 3.23 -17.77 -14.90
N ASP A 88 2.29 -18.69 -15.12
CA ASP A 88 2.58 -20.00 -15.68
C ASP A 88 3.15 -19.87 -17.10
N GLU A 89 4.42 -20.26 -17.27
CA GLU A 89 5.15 -20.18 -18.54
C GLU A 89 4.75 -21.27 -19.54
N THR A 90 3.94 -22.25 -19.14
CA THR A 90 3.64 -23.44 -19.97
C THR A 90 3.04 -23.05 -21.32
N ILE A 91 2.07 -22.13 -21.33
CA ILE A 91 1.41 -21.67 -22.56
C ILE A 91 2.36 -20.82 -23.40
N THR A 92 3.11 -19.92 -22.79
CA THR A 92 4.05 -19.04 -23.49
C THR A 92 5.19 -19.82 -24.13
N ARG A 93 5.73 -20.82 -23.43
CA ARG A 93 6.79 -21.68 -23.94
C ARG A 93 6.30 -22.56 -25.10
N ALA A 94 5.09 -23.08 -25.02
CA ALA A 94 4.48 -23.84 -26.11
C ALA A 94 4.29 -22.96 -27.36
N ASN A 95 3.77 -21.74 -27.19
CA ASN A 95 3.61 -20.80 -28.30
C ASN A 95 4.95 -20.41 -28.93
N LEU A 96 5.98 -20.14 -28.11
CA LEU A 96 7.32 -19.84 -28.62
C LEU A 96 7.86 -21.01 -29.45
N ALA A 97 7.75 -22.25 -28.96
CA ALA A 97 8.22 -23.43 -29.68
C ALA A 97 7.51 -23.60 -31.04
N ILE A 98 6.20 -23.36 -31.11
CA ILE A 98 5.45 -23.43 -32.37
C ILE A 98 5.96 -22.38 -33.37
N VAL A 99 6.10 -21.13 -32.92
CA VAL A 99 6.53 -20.02 -33.80
C VAL A 99 7.96 -20.21 -34.28
N THR A 100 8.88 -20.60 -33.39
CA THR A 100 10.27 -20.86 -33.75
C THR A 100 10.39 -22.02 -34.74
N LYS A 101 9.62 -23.09 -34.54
CA LYS A 101 9.59 -24.21 -35.47
C LYS A 101 9.11 -23.79 -36.86
N SER A 102 8.01 -23.03 -36.95
CA SER A 102 7.52 -22.53 -38.24
C SER A 102 8.54 -21.61 -38.92
N LEU A 103 9.26 -20.80 -38.16
CA LEU A 103 10.31 -19.94 -38.69
C LEU A 103 11.47 -20.76 -39.27
N ASP A 104 11.93 -21.78 -38.55
CA ASP A 104 13.00 -22.67 -39.00
C ASP A 104 12.61 -23.42 -40.29
N GLU A 105 11.34 -23.86 -40.40
CA GLU A 105 10.79 -24.48 -41.62
C GLU A 105 10.75 -23.49 -42.80
N PHE A 106 10.32 -22.25 -42.56
CA PHE A 106 10.29 -21.23 -43.62
C PHE A 106 11.69 -20.80 -44.08
N GLU A 107 12.67 -20.69 -43.17
CA GLU A 107 14.06 -20.39 -43.53
C GLU A 107 14.68 -21.52 -44.37
N ALA A 108 14.43 -22.79 -44.01
CA ALA A 108 14.90 -23.93 -44.78
C ALA A 108 14.29 -23.95 -46.19
N ARG A 109 12.99 -23.68 -46.29
CA ARG A 109 12.28 -23.61 -47.58
C ARG A 109 12.74 -22.43 -48.43
N LEU A 110 12.99 -21.28 -47.81
CA LEU A 110 13.55 -20.11 -48.50
C LEU A 110 14.92 -20.44 -49.09
N ALA A 111 15.81 -21.08 -48.33
CA ALA A 111 17.12 -21.50 -48.80
C ALA A 111 17.02 -22.42 -50.03
N ARG A 112 16.04 -23.34 -50.05
CA ARG A 112 15.77 -24.18 -51.22
C ARG A 112 15.31 -23.37 -52.43
N LEU A 113 14.32 -22.50 -52.26
CA LEU A 113 13.78 -21.66 -53.33
C LEU A 113 14.84 -20.71 -53.91
N GLU A 114 15.72 -20.14 -53.08
CA GLU A 114 16.83 -19.31 -53.53
C GLU A 114 17.86 -20.12 -54.33
N THR A 115 18.11 -21.36 -53.93
CA THR A 115 18.99 -22.30 -54.63
C THR A 115 18.43 -22.68 -55.99
N GLU A 116 17.13 -23.01 -56.06
CA GLU A 116 16.40 -23.27 -57.30
C GLU A 116 16.42 -22.05 -58.23
N ARG A 117 16.15 -20.84 -57.69
CA ARG A 117 16.18 -19.58 -58.43
C ARG A 117 17.54 -19.28 -59.02
N ASP A 118 18.60 -19.48 -58.25
CA ASP A 118 19.97 -19.18 -58.64
C ASP A 118 20.62 -20.30 -59.47
N GLY A 119 19.92 -21.43 -59.70
CA GLY A 119 20.41 -22.57 -60.45
C GLY A 119 21.61 -23.28 -59.81
N LYS A 120 21.75 -23.20 -58.48
CA LYS A 120 22.86 -23.80 -57.73
C LYS A 120 22.58 -25.28 -57.44
N GLY A 121 23.62 -26.12 -57.51
CA GLY A 121 23.50 -27.58 -57.31
C GLY A 121 23.41 -28.04 -55.84
N SER A 122 23.58 -27.14 -54.87
CA SER A 122 23.47 -27.46 -53.44
C SER A 122 22.77 -26.34 -52.68
N ILE A 123 21.92 -26.70 -51.72
CA ILE A 123 21.21 -25.75 -50.87
C ILE A 123 22.20 -25.06 -49.92
N ILE A 124 22.25 -23.73 -49.97
CA ILE A 124 23.03 -22.92 -49.03
C ILE A 124 22.10 -22.43 -47.94
N PHE A 125 22.17 -23.06 -46.76
CA PHE A 125 21.37 -22.64 -45.61
C PHE A 125 21.93 -21.37 -44.94
N PRO A 126 21.07 -20.50 -44.41
CA PRO A 126 21.50 -19.31 -43.67
C PRO A 126 22.23 -19.68 -42.37
N ALA A 127 23.12 -18.80 -41.92
CA ALA A 127 23.95 -19.01 -40.73
C ALA A 127 23.12 -19.22 -39.43
N SER A 128 21.89 -18.68 -39.39
CA SER A 128 20.91 -18.90 -38.31
C SER A 128 20.56 -20.38 -38.11
N LEU A 129 20.42 -21.14 -39.19
CA LEU A 129 20.11 -22.57 -39.16
C LEU A 129 21.37 -23.43 -38.99
N VAL A 130 22.46 -23.07 -39.67
CA VAL A 130 23.74 -23.81 -39.60
C VAL A 130 24.31 -23.82 -38.18
N SER A 131 24.23 -22.68 -37.47
CA SER A 131 24.67 -22.59 -36.06
C SER A 131 23.81 -23.41 -35.09
N ARG A 132 22.60 -23.80 -35.50
CA ARG A 132 21.64 -24.60 -34.71
C ARG A 132 21.43 -26.00 -35.29
N GLN A 133 22.28 -26.46 -36.22
CA GLN A 133 22.06 -27.74 -36.91
C GLN A 133 22.05 -28.96 -36.00
N ASP A 134 22.75 -28.88 -34.87
CA ASP A 134 22.85 -29.97 -33.89
C ASP A 134 21.53 -30.14 -33.10
N ALA A 135 20.62 -29.17 -33.19
CA ALA A 135 19.27 -29.31 -32.65
C ALA A 135 18.46 -30.29 -33.53
N PRO A 136 17.89 -31.38 -32.94
CA PRO A 136 17.18 -32.42 -33.70
C PRO A 136 16.00 -31.93 -34.54
N GLU A 137 15.40 -30.80 -34.16
CA GLU A 137 14.26 -30.21 -34.87
C GLU A 137 14.72 -29.45 -36.12
N VAL A 138 15.80 -28.66 -36.00
CA VAL A 138 16.39 -27.88 -37.10
C VAL A 138 17.04 -28.81 -38.12
N GLY A 139 17.78 -29.82 -37.67
CA GLY A 139 18.38 -30.82 -38.55
C GLY A 139 17.35 -31.58 -39.39
N ARG A 140 16.18 -31.89 -38.81
CA ARG A 140 15.05 -32.51 -39.56
C ARG A 140 14.43 -31.57 -40.58
N ALA A 141 14.27 -30.30 -40.26
CA ALA A 141 13.74 -29.29 -41.19
C ALA A 141 14.69 -29.10 -42.40
N MET A 142 16.01 -29.01 -42.14
CA MET A 142 17.02 -28.91 -43.21
C MET A 142 17.11 -30.18 -44.05
N ALA A 143 17.09 -31.36 -43.43
CA ALA A 143 17.13 -32.64 -44.14
C ALA A 143 15.88 -32.87 -45.01
N GLY A 144 14.72 -32.36 -44.58
CA GLY A 144 13.48 -32.42 -45.36
C GLY A 144 13.52 -31.63 -46.66
N GLU A 145 14.34 -30.59 -46.74
CA GLU A 145 14.48 -29.76 -47.96
C GLU A 145 15.63 -30.24 -48.88
N GLN A 146 16.53 -31.10 -48.38
CA GLN A 146 17.63 -31.71 -49.14
C GLN A 146 17.23 -32.97 -49.92
N SER A 147 16.06 -33.55 -49.61
CA SER A 147 15.55 -34.77 -50.24
C SER A 147 14.56 -34.51 -51.37
#